data_AF-A0A645EA16-F1
#
_entry.id   AF-A0A645EA16-F1
#
_cell.length_a   1.000
_cell.length_b   1.000
_cell.length_c   1.000
_cell.angle_alpha   90.00
_cell.angle_beta   90.00
_cell.angle_gamma   90.00
#
_symmetry.space_group_name_H-M   'P 1'
#
loop_
_entity.id
_entity.type
_entity.pdbx_description
1 polymer ?
#
loop_
_entity_poly.entity_id
_entity_poly.type
_entity_poly.pdbx_seq_one_letter_code
_entity_poly.pdbx_strand_id
1 'polypeptide(L)'
;MPPHGRVFVVRPESLSGKYKAPEYQLHYCRATASLNNLGSFHAISLADGERVRWNRSDVLGILKPELLPDEARLHLSQIRPDGALDPRQHMPKYSGYSFLPDGRYTSGVLLCNEQEAVDYIEMQKDYQHKVMVCDSDDFCVFEMVEGQLIHPSPEALEQLRGERREQSGGMELKL
;
A
#
# COMPACT_ATOMS: atom_id res chain seq x y z
N MET A 1 13.74 14.51 1.27
CA MET A 1 13.36 13.12 1.55
C MET A 1 12.06 12.88 0.79
N PRO A 2 11.92 11.75 0.08
CA PRO A 2 10.65 11.40 -0.53
C PRO A 2 9.54 11.37 0.52
N PRO A 3 8.29 11.72 0.18
CA PRO A 3 7.18 11.49 1.08
C PRO A 3 7.01 9.98 1.34
N HIS A 4 6.58 9.63 2.55
CA HIS A 4 6.20 8.26 2.89
C HIS A 4 5.13 7.73 1.93
N GLY A 5 5.21 6.45 1.57
CA GLY A 5 4.24 5.82 0.68
C GLY A 5 4.40 6.19 -0.80
N ARG A 6 5.47 6.89 -1.16
CA ARG A 6 5.74 7.30 -2.55
C ARG A 6 6.85 6.49 -3.19
N VAL A 7 6.68 6.19 -4.48
CA VAL A 7 7.78 5.67 -5.31
C VAL A 7 8.67 6.82 -5.73
N PHE A 8 9.98 6.63 -5.59
CA PHE A 8 10.99 7.58 -6.00
C PHE A 8 12.05 6.91 -6.87
N VAL A 9 12.75 7.74 -7.62
CA VAL A 9 13.83 7.34 -8.51
C VAL A 9 15.15 7.75 -7.88
N VAL A 10 16.11 6.83 -7.80
CA VAL A 10 17.49 7.14 -7.42
C VAL A 10 18.34 7.52 -8.63
N ARG A 11 19.37 8.33 -8.38
CA ARG A 11 20.37 8.71 -9.38
C ARG A 11 21.12 7.46 -9.87
N PRO A 12 21.33 7.29 -11.18
CA PRO A 12 22.15 6.18 -11.71
C PRO A 12 23.54 6.13 -11.08
N GLU A 13 24.12 7.28 -10.73
CA GLU A 13 25.45 7.40 -10.14
C GLU A 13 25.52 6.88 -8.70
N SER A 14 24.36 6.81 -8.01
CA SER A 14 24.26 6.24 -6.66
C SER A 14 24.16 4.71 -6.67
N LEU A 15 23.96 4.09 -7.84
CA LEU A 15 23.91 2.63 -8.01
C LEU A 15 25.30 2.07 -8.36
N SER A 16 25.59 0.85 -7.90
CA SER A 16 26.91 0.22 -8.07
C SER A 16 26.84 -1.23 -8.52
N GLY A 17 27.93 -1.71 -9.13
CA GLY A 17 28.08 -3.12 -9.53
C GLY A 17 26.96 -3.61 -10.45
N LYS A 18 26.34 -4.74 -10.07
CA LYS A 18 25.26 -5.39 -10.82
C LYS A 18 23.95 -4.58 -10.88
N TYR A 19 23.81 -3.55 -10.04
CA TYR A 19 22.57 -2.79 -9.87
C TYR A 19 22.45 -1.59 -10.81
N LYS A 20 23.24 -1.50 -11.87
CA LYS A 20 23.23 -0.35 -12.80
C LYS A 20 22.08 -0.34 -13.81
N ALA A 21 21.28 -1.41 -13.85
CA ALA A 21 20.15 -1.49 -14.78
C ALA A 21 18.99 -0.58 -14.32
N PRO A 22 18.19 -0.01 -15.26
CA PRO A 22 17.15 0.98 -14.93
C PRO A 22 16.12 0.52 -13.90
N GLU A 23 15.78 -0.77 -13.87
CA GLU A 23 14.84 -1.37 -12.92
C GLU A 23 15.26 -1.16 -11.46
N TYR A 24 16.57 -1.12 -11.18
CA TYR A 24 17.10 -0.90 -9.83
C TYR A 24 17.04 0.57 -9.38
N GLN A 25 16.57 1.49 -10.22
CA GLN A 25 16.40 2.88 -9.82
C GLN A 25 15.11 3.12 -9.03
N LEU A 26 14.12 2.22 -9.14
CA LEU A 26 12.78 2.42 -8.59
C LEU A 26 12.66 1.87 -7.17
N HIS A 27 12.25 2.72 -6.26
CA HIS A 27 12.16 2.38 -4.84
C HIS A 27 10.89 2.91 -4.21
N TYR A 28 10.29 2.12 -3.32
CA TYR A 28 9.16 2.53 -2.50
C TYR A 28 9.65 3.08 -1.16
N CYS A 29 9.29 4.33 -0.83
CA CYS A 29 9.71 4.97 0.41
C CYS A 29 8.92 4.41 1.62
N ARG A 30 9.65 3.86 2.59
CA ARG A 30 9.11 3.46 3.89
C ARG A 30 9.34 4.55 4.93
N ALA A 31 8.81 4.35 6.14
CA ALA A 31 8.88 5.25 7.29
C ALA A 31 10.13 6.15 7.33
N THR A 32 9.90 7.42 7.65
CA THR A 32 10.95 8.43 7.78
C THR A 32 11.89 8.05 8.92
N ALA A 33 13.21 8.07 8.70
CA ALA A 33 14.16 7.80 9.77
C ALA A 33 13.95 8.75 10.95
N SER A 34 14.26 8.26 12.15
CA SER A 34 14.18 9.01 13.40
C SER A 34 14.92 10.35 13.30
N LEU A 35 14.48 11.34 14.10
CA LEU A 35 15.07 12.68 14.25
C LEU A 35 16.60 12.70 14.46
N ASN A 36 17.18 11.54 14.78
CA ASN A 36 18.58 11.32 15.10
C ASN A 36 19.44 11.07 13.85
N ASN A 37 18.83 10.80 12.68
CA ASN A 37 19.50 10.52 11.41
C ASN A 37 18.98 11.47 10.31
N LEU A 38 19.41 12.74 10.38
CA LEU A 38 18.98 13.87 9.54
C LEU A 38 19.21 13.75 8.01
N GLY A 39 19.51 12.57 7.47
CA GLY A 39 19.88 12.44 6.04
C GLY A 39 19.50 11.12 5.34
N SER A 40 19.34 10.02 6.06
CA SER A 40 19.05 8.70 5.47
C SER A 40 17.63 8.23 5.78
N PHE A 41 17.07 7.37 4.95
CA PHE A 41 15.72 6.81 5.12
C PHE A 41 15.66 5.39 4.55
N HIS A 42 14.63 4.64 4.98
CA HIS A 42 14.42 3.26 4.55
C HIS A 42 13.54 3.20 3.32
N ALA A 43 13.86 2.27 2.42
CA ALA A 43 13.07 2.00 1.23
C ALA A 43 13.06 0.51 0.89
N ILE A 44 12.20 0.12 -0.04
CA ILE A 44 12.19 -1.19 -0.68
C ILE A 44 12.52 -1.00 -2.15
N SER A 45 13.47 -1.78 -2.67
CA SER A 45 13.74 -1.89 -4.10
C SER A 45 12.56 -2.56 -4.81
N LEU A 46 12.06 -1.94 -5.88
CA LEU A 46 10.97 -2.50 -6.69
C LEU A 46 11.48 -3.45 -7.79
N ALA A 47 12.79 -3.73 -7.83
CA ALA A 47 13.37 -4.73 -8.73
C ALA A 47 13.41 -6.14 -8.11
N ASP A 48 13.63 -6.23 -6.79
CA ASP A 48 13.89 -7.48 -6.08
C ASP A 48 13.27 -7.56 -4.67
N GLY A 49 12.59 -6.49 -4.21
CA GLY A 49 11.95 -6.45 -2.90
C GLY A 49 12.93 -6.24 -1.73
N GLU A 50 14.23 -6.02 -1.98
CA GLU A 50 15.20 -5.84 -0.91
C GLU A 50 14.97 -4.55 -0.12
N ARG A 51 15.16 -4.62 1.20
CA ARG A 51 15.13 -3.44 2.08
C ARG A 51 16.48 -2.72 2.01
N VAL A 52 16.45 -1.46 1.62
CA VAL A 52 17.65 -0.64 1.41
C VAL A 52 17.57 0.67 2.21
N ARG A 53 18.71 1.35 2.34
CA ARG A 53 18.79 2.71 2.88
C ARG A 53 19.33 3.66 1.82
N TRP A 54 18.74 4.83 1.74
CA TRP A 54 19.14 5.90 0.83
C TRP A 54 19.34 7.20 1.58
N ASN A 55 20.19 8.08 1.05
CA ASN A 55 20.27 9.46 1.50
C ASN A 55 19.41 10.37 0.63
N ARG A 56 19.04 11.54 1.15
CA ARG A 56 18.31 12.55 0.36
C ARG A 56 19.05 12.94 -0.93
N SER A 57 20.38 12.96 -0.92
CA SER A 57 21.22 13.31 -2.08
C SER A 57 21.12 12.30 -3.23
N ASP A 58 20.82 11.04 -2.92
CA ASP A 58 20.72 9.95 -3.89
C ASP A 58 19.43 9.99 -4.71
N VAL A 59 18.44 10.75 -4.25
CA VAL A 59 17.13 10.86 -4.90
C VAL A 59 17.21 11.79 -6.10
N LEU A 60 16.79 11.27 -7.25
CA LEU A 60 16.59 12.05 -8.47
C LEU A 60 15.25 12.78 -8.46
N GLY A 61 14.18 12.09 -8.05
CA GLY A 61 12.83 12.67 -7.98
C GLY A 61 11.77 11.68 -7.52
N ILE A 62 10.52 12.14 -7.39
CA ILE A 62 9.36 11.30 -7.11
C ILE A 62 8.78 10.83 -8.44
N LEU A 63 8.53 9.52 -8.56
CA LEU A 63 7.90 8.97 -9.74
C LEU A 63 6.40 9.27 -9.71
N LYS A 64 5.86 9.73 -10.83
CA LYS A 64 4.41 9.80 -10.99
C LYS A 64 3.82 8.39 -11.08
N PRO A 65 2.70 8.09 -10.41
CA PRO A 65 2.17 6.73 -10.37
C PRO A 65 1.91 6.13 -11.77
N GLU A 66 1.43 6.92 -12.72
CA GLU A 66 1.15 6.49 -14.10
C GLU A 66 2.40 6.11 -14.91
N LEU A 67 3.60 6.40 -14.40
CA LEU A 67 4.89 6.03 -15.01
C LEU A 67 5.50 4.77 -14.38
N LEU A 68 4.85 4.17 -13.38
CA LEU A 68 5.36 2.96 -12.72
C LEU A 68 5.19 1.75 -13.65
N PRO A 69 6.27 1.06 -14.06
CA PRO A 69 6.16 -0.12 -14.91
C PRO A 69 5.42 -1.26 -14.22
N ASP A 70 4.75 -2.10 -15.00
CA ASP A 70 3.97 -3.23 -14.52
C ASP A 70 4.74 -4.16 -13.58
N GLU A 71 5.98 -4.51 -13.91
CA GLU A 71 6.81 -5.35 -13.03
C GLU A 71 7.07 -4.69 -11.66
N ALA A 72 7.27 -3.37 -11.63
CA ALA A 72 7.44 -2.64 -10.38
C ALA A 72 6.13 -2.53 -9.59
N ARG A 73 4.97 -2.47 -10.28
CA ARG A 73 3.64 -2.53 -9.66
C ARG A 73 3.38 -3.90 -9.01
N LEU A 74 3.81 -4.99 -9.65
CA LEU A 74 3.71 -6.35 -9.10
C LEU A 74 4.65 -6.58 -7.90
N HIS A 75 5.79 -5.91 -7.85
CA HIS A 75 6.61 -5.92 -6.63
C HIS A 75 6.00 -5.07 -5.52
N LEU A 76 5.48 -3.88 -5.87
CA LEU A 76 4.81 -2.98 -4.92
C LEU A 76 3.57 -3.64 -4.28
N SER A 77 2.81 -4.43 -5.05
CA SER A 77 1.59 -5.10 -4.56
C SER A 77 1.83 -6.11 -3.44
N GLN A 78 3.07 -6.60 -3.30
CA GLN A 78 3.46 -7.58 -2.28
C GLN A 78 3.98 -6.92 -0.99
N ILE A 79 4.15 -5.59 -0.97
CA ILE A 79 4.68 -4.88 0.19
C ILE A 79 3.59 -4.75 1.27
N ARG A 80 3.90 -5.24 2.47
CA ARG A 80 3.06 -5.05 3.66
C ARG A 80 3.23 -3.65 4.27
N PRO A 81 2.17 -3.08 4.86
CA PRO A 81 2.22 -1.83 5.59
C PRO A 81 3.34 -1.74 6.63
N ASP A 82 3.77 -0.51 6.94
CA ASP A 82 4.68 -0.27 8.06
C ASP A 82 3.99 -0.65 9.37
N GLY A 83 4.71 -1.37 10.25
CA GLY A 83 4.16 -1.82 11.54
C GLY A 83 3.21 -3.02 11.46
N ALA A 84 2.95 -3.58 10.28
CA ALA A 84 2.12 -4.76 10.12
C ALA A 84 2.61 -5.96 10.96
N LEU A 85 1.69 -6.65 11.63
CA LEU A 85 1.96 -7.75 12.56
C LEU A 85 2.54 -8.96 11.83
N ASP A 86 3.35 -9.80 12.49
CA ASP A 86 3.82 -11.05 11.87
C ASP A 86 2.64 -12.03 11.70
N PRO A 87 2.28 -12.46 10.46
CA PRO A 87 1.15 -13.36 10.20
C PRO A 87 1.39 -14.77 10.74
N ARG A 88 2.63 -15.12 11.10
CA ARG A 88 2.94 -16.38 11.78
C ARG A 88 2.56 -16.36 13.26
N GLN A 89 2.37 -15.17 13.82
CA GLN A 89 2.03 -14.94 15.22
C GLN A 89 0.61 -14.39 15.41
N HIS A 90 0.04 -13.80 14.36
CA HIS A 90 -1.28 -13.18 14.38
C HIS A 90 -2.07 -13.69 13.19
N MET A 91 -3.25 -14.27 13.45
CA MET A 91 -4.09 -14.83 12.39
C MET A 91 -4.51 -13.72 11.42
N PRO A 92 -4.21 -13.85 10.11
CA PRO A 92 -4.70 -12.92 9.11
C PRO A 92 -6.22 -12.87 9.12
N LYS A 93 -6.79 -11.67 9.09
CA LYS A 93 -8.23 -11.44 8.96
C LYS A 93 -8.61 -11.09 7.52
N TYR A 94 -7.65 -10.57 6.76
CA TYR A 94 -7.87 -10.10 5.41
C TYR A 94 -6.73 -10.51 4.48
N SER A 95 -7.05 -10.56 3.19
CA SER A 95 -6.12 -10.72 2.09
C SER A 95 -6.26 -9.53 1.14
N GLY A 96 -5.17 -8.78 0.94
CA GLY A 96 -5.09 -7.66 0.01
C GLY A 96 -4.57 -8.09 -1.36
N TYR A 97 -5.23 -7.66 -2.42
CA TYR A 97 -4.88 -7.94 -3.81
C TYR A 97 -4.79 -6.66 -4.62
N SER A 98 -3.85 -6.64 -5.56
CA SER A 98 -3.70 -5.56 -6.53
C SER A 98 -3.53 -6.15 -7.92
N PHE A 99 -4.23 -5.58 -8.90
CA PHE A 99 -4.29 -6.08 -10.26
C PHE A 99 -3.80 -5.03 -11.25
N LEU A 100 -3.12 -5.51 -12.29
CA LEU A 100 -2.80 -4.75 -13.49
C LEU A 100 -4.03 -4.66 -14.42
N PRO A 101 -4.03 -3.76 -15.41
CA PRO A 101 -5.13 -3.63 -16.37
C PRO A 101 -5.44 -4.90 -17.17
N ASP A 102 -4.45 -5.75 -17.39
CA ASP A 102 -4.60 -7.04 -18.09
C ASP A 102 -5.05 -8.19 -17.16
N GLY A 103 -5.37 -7.88 -15.90
CA GLY A 103 -5.81 -8.84 -14.91
C GLY A 103 -4.69 -9.63 -14.23
N ARG A 104 -3.41 -9.44 -14.61
CA ARG A 104 -2.29 -10.04 -13.86
C ARG A 104 -2.25 -9.49 -12.43
N TYR A 105 -1.93 -10.38 -11.50
CA TYR A 105 -1.75 -10.06 -10.09
C TYR A 105 -0.80 -11.05 -9.44
N THR A 106 -0.29 -10.70 -8.26
CA THR A 106 0.55 -11.57 -7.42
C THR A 106 -0.26 -12.19 -6.28
N SER A 107 0.34 -13.11 -5.52
CA SER A 107 -0.29 -13.65 -4.30
C SER A 107 -0.81 -12.55 -3.37
N GLY A 108 -1.94 -12.83 -2.71
CA GLY A 108 -2.56 -11.92 -1.76
C GLY A 108 -1.66 -11.62 -0.56
N VAL A 109 -1.70 -10.37 -0.12
CA VAL A 109 -0.96 -9.90 1.06
C VAL A 109 -1.80 -10.16 2.31
N LEU A 110 -1.24 -10.92 3.26
CA LEU A 110 -1.90 -11.21 4.53
C LEU A 110 -1.90 -9.98 5.44
N LEU A 111 -3.09 -9.63 5.95
CA LEU A 111 -3.34 -8.46 6.79
C LEU A 111 -4.08 -8.90 8.07
N CYS A 112 -3.50 -8.59 9.22
CA CYS A 112 -3.91 -9.16 10.51
C CYS A 112 -5.04 -8.40 11.20
N ASN A 113 -5.36 -7.18 10.74
CA ASN A 113 -6.39 -6.33 11.33
C ASN A 113 -6.90 -5.30 10.30
N GLU A 114 -7.93 -4.55 10.71
CA GLU A 114 -8.60 -3.57 9.87
C GLU A 114 -7.67 -2.42 9.45
N GLN A 115 -6.77 -1.99 10.34
CA GLN A 115 -5.82 -0.91 10.05
C GLN A 115 -4.82 -1.33 8.97
N GLU A 116 -4.30 -2.55 9.03
CA GLU A 116 -3.43 -3.09 7.97
C GLU A 116 -4.14 -3.13 6.62
N ALA A 117 -5.44 -3.43 6.58
CA ALA A 117 -6.22 -3.38 5.35
C ALA A 117 -6.35 -1.95 4.78
N VAL A 118 -6.67 -0.97 5.64
CA VAL A 118 -6.74 0.44 5.24
C VAL A 118 -5.39 0.94 4.75
N ASP A 119 -4.32 0.66 5.48
CA ASP A 119 -2.98 1.09 5.10
C ASP A 119 -2.57 0.46 3.77
N TYR A 120 -2.88 -0.82 3.54
CA TYR A 120 -2.63 -1.46 2.25
C TYR A 120 -3.37 -0.77 1.11
N ILE A 121 -4.66 -0.43 1.28
CA ILE A 121 -5.44 0.30 0.28
C ILE A 121 -4.78 1.65 -0.04
N GLU A 122 -4.40 2.42 0.98
CA GLU A 122 -3.76 3.73 0.82
C GLU A 122 -2.41 3.63 0.10
N MET A 123 -1.64 2.58 0.36
CA MET A 123 -0.37 2.34 -0.32
C MET A 123 -0.54 2.04 -1.82
N GLN A 124 -1.61 1.33 -2.18
CA GLN A 124 -1.78 0.75 -3.51
C GLN A 124 -2.64 1.60 -4.45
N LYS A 125 -3.58 2.39 -3.91
CA LYS A 125 -4.66 3.03 -4.70
C LYS A 125 -4.21 3.93 -5.84
N ASP A 126 -3.06 4.59 -5.68
CA ASP A 126 -2.53 5.50 -6.69
C ASP A 126 -1.79 4.76 -7.82
N TYR A 127 -1.30 3.55 -7.54
CA TYR A 127 -0.40 2.82 -8.44
C TYR A 127 -1.09 1.68 -9.18
N GLN A 128 -2.14 1.09 -8.63
CA GLN A 128 -2.73 -0.15 -9.12
C GLN A 128 -4.00 0.13 -9.93
N HIS A 129 -4.28 -0.71 -10.93
CA HIS A 129 -5.50 -0.56 -11.73
C HIS A 129 -6.72 -0.96 -10.90
N LYS A 130 -6.59 -2.04 -10.13
CA LYS A 130 -7.59 -2.46 -9.15
C LYS A 130 -6.93 -2.84 -7.83
N VAL A 131 -7.56 -2.46 -6.73
CA VAL A 131 -7.23 -2.90 -5.37
C VAL A 131 -8.46 -3.59 -4.79
N MET A 132 -8.25 -4.77 -4.19
CA MET A 132 -9.32 -5.57 -3.60
C MET A 132 -8.87 -6.10 -2.24
N VAL A 133 -9.77 -6.12 -1.26
CA VAL A 133 -9.53 -6.76 0.03
C VAL A 133 -10.64 -7.77 0.27
N CYS A 134 -10.25 -9.00 0.60
CA CYS A 134 -11.17 -10.04 1.04
C CYS A 134 -11.00 -10.31 2.54
N ASP A 135 -12.06 -10.78 3.19
CA ASP A 135 -11.99 -11.30 4.56
C ASP A 135 -11.44 -12.74 4.62
N SER A 136 -11.51 -13.37 5.79
CA SER A 136 -11.00 -14.73 6.03
C SER A 136 -11.82 -15.84 5.37
N ASP A 137 -13.03 -15.53 4.92
CA ASP A 137 -13.93 -16.46 4.24
C ASP A 137 -13.91 -16.26 2.71
N ASP A 138 -12.90 -15.53 2.21
CA ASP A 138 -12.70 -15.17 0.80
C ASP A 138 -13.80 -14.28 0.19
N PHE A 139 -14.63 -13.63 1.01
CA PHE A 139 -15.57 -12.63 0.51
C PHE A 139 -14.89 -11.28 0.30
N CYS A 140 -15.14 -10.66 -0.85
CA CYS A 140 -14.67 -9.30 -1.14
C CYS A 140 -15.40 -8.30 -0.23
N VAL A 141 -14.65 -7.61 0.62
CA VAL A 141 -15.13 -6.56 1.54
C VAL A 141 -14.72 -5.15 1.11
N PHE A 142 -13.80 -5.03 0.16
CA PHE A 142 -13.44 -3.77 -0.49
C PHE A 142 -12.99 -4.01 -1.92
N GLU A 143 -13.45 -3.18 -2.85
CA GLU A 143 -12.97 -3.16 -4.23
C GLU A 143 -12.92 -1.73 -4.75
N MET A 144 -11.81 -1.37 -5.38
CA MET A 144 -11.61 -0.10 -6.04
C MET A 144 -10.94 -0.32 -7.40
N VAL A 145 -11.46 0.32 -8.44
CA VAL A 145 -10.95 0.24 -9.82
C VAL A 145 -10.69 1.65 -10.32
N GLU A 146 -9.48 1.91 -10.81
CA GLU A 146 -9.06 3.23 -11.34
C GLU A 146 -9.37 4.39 -10.38
N GLY A 147 -9.16 4.17 -9.07
CA GLY A 147 -9.42 5.15 -8.02
C GLY A 147 -10.91 5.32 -7.66
N GLN A 148 -11.81 4.56 -8.28
CA GLN A 148 -13.25 4.58 -8.00
C GLN A 148 -13.63 3.41 -7.09
N LEU A 149 -14.32 3.70 -5.99
CA LEU A 149 -14.84 2.69 -5.08
C LEU A 149 -16.00 1.92 -5.74
N ILE A 150 -15.86 0.59 -5.84
CA ILE A 150 -16.84 -0.33 -6.41
C ILE A 150 -17.58 -1.08 -5.31
N HIS A 151 -16.86 -1.58 -4.30
CA HIS A 151 -17.42 -2.28 -3.15
C HIS A 151 -16.83 -1.76 -1.83
N PRO A 152 -17.64 -1.53 -0.78
CA PRO A 152 -19.11 -1.57 -0.79
C PRO A 152 -19.69 -0.48 -1.71
N SER A 153 -20.87 -0.74 -2.28
CA SER A 153 -21.52 0.24 -3.16
C SER A 153 -21.91 1.51 -2.38
N PRO A 154 -22.05 2.66 -3.06
CA PRO A 154 -22.52 3.89 -2.41
C PRO A 154 -23.83 3.69 -1.63
N GLU A 155 -24.78 2.93 -2.18
CA GLU A 155 -26.05 2.62 -1.52
C GLU A 155 -25.86 1.79 -0.24
N ALA A 156 -24.97 0.78 -0.28
CA ALA A 156 -24.64 0.00 0.90
C ALA A 156 -23.97 0.86 2.00
N LEU A 157 -23.13 1.81 1.61
CA LEU A 157 -22.53 2.78 2.53
C LEU A 157 -23.56 3.72 3.15
N GLU A 158 -24.54 4.17 2.38
CA GLU A 158 -25.64 5.00 2.88
C GLU A 158 -26.50 4.25 3.90
N GLN A 159 -26.82 2.98 3.63
CA GLN A 159 -27.53 2.10 4.57
C GLN A 159 -26.76 1.94 5.89
N LEU A 160 -25.47 1.60 5.82
CA LEU A 160 -24.61 1.47 7.01
C LEU A 160 -24.48 2.77 7.81
N ARG A 161 -24.52 3.94 7.14
CA ARG A 161 -24.52 5.25 7.78
C ARG A 161 -25.86 5.53 8.47
N GLY A 162 -26.97 5.14 7.85
CA GLY A 162 -28.31 5.23 8.42
C GLY A 162 -28.44 4.41 9.69
N GLU A 163 -28.06 3.13 9.64
CA GLU A 163 -28.12 2.21 10.79
C GLU A 163 -27.29 2.71 11.98
N ARG A 164 -26.08 3.22 11.75
CA ARG A 164 -25.24 3.81 12.81
C ARG A 164 -25.86 5.05 13.44
N ARG A 165 -26.55 5.89 12.64
CA ARG A 165 -27.24 7.07 13.17
C ARG A 165 -28.41 6.67 14.06
N GLU A 166 -29.20 5.67 13.66
CA GLU A 166 -30.31 5.14 14.45
C GLU A 166 -29.83 4.50 15.77
N GLN A 167 -28.71 3.76 15.74
CA GLN A 167 -28.11 3.20 16.96
C GLN A 167 -27.56 4.28 17.91
N SER A 168 -27.07 5.41 17.39
CA SER A 168 -26.57 6.53 18.20
C SER A 168 -27.68 7.46 18.74
N GLY A 169 -28.86 7.48 18.11
CA GLY A 169 -30.00 8.34 18.49
C GLY A 169 -30.94 7.72 19.53
N GLY A 170 -30.72 6.47 19.94
CA GLY A 170 -31.63 5.71 20.81
C GLY A 170 -31.44 5.87 22.32
N MET A 171 -30.48 6.65 22.81
CA MET A 171 -30.32 6.92 24.25
C MET A 171 -31.06 8.19 24.67
N GLU A 172 -32.40 8.12 24.71
CA GLU A 172 -33.19 9.03 25.53
C GLU A 172 -33.25 8.44 26.96
N LEU A 173 -32.36 8.91 27.85
CA LEU A 173 -32.43 8.59 29.27
C LEU A 173 -33.68 9.27 29.86
N LYS A 174 -34.76 8.50 29.98
CA LYS A 174 -35.79 8.78 30.99
C LYS A 174 -35.39 8.09 32.28
N LEU A 175 -34.98 8.88 33.28
CA LEU A 175 -35.41 8.85 34.68
C LEU A 175 -34.70 9.97 35.47
#